data_AF-A0A959FWW6-F1
#
_entry.id   AF-A0A959FWW6-F1
#
_cell.length_a   1.000
_cell.length_b   1.000
_cell.length_c   1.000
_cell.angle_alpha   90.00
_cell.angle_beta   90.00
_cell.angle_gamma   90.00
#
_symmetry.space_group_name_H-M   'P 1'
#
loop_
_entity.id
_entity.type
_entity.pdbx_description
1 polymer ?
#
loop_
_entity_poly.entity_id
_entity_poly.type
_entity_poly.pdbx_seq_one_letter_code
_entity_poly.pdbx_strand_id
1 'polypeptide(L)'
;KHFSSEDLPEHLDPTIRASILQGLEGSVGINVNTIRQTYNPDGTPGAHKVAWPLNERESEGTKKAFSLSGPVLYTLLNGGILVVDEIEAKLHTKITSKIVSLFLSESTNPLQAQLLFATHDTNLLNETALRRDQIYFVDRNQLEATEIYSLSDFKYFNGNKERPDTDKEKRYLEGRYKAVPIIEDMTTFINQHAH
;
A
#
# COMPACT_ATOMS: atom_id res chain seq x y z
N LYS A 1 -23.49 -12.56 -8.89
CA LYS A 1 -23.64 -13.40 -10.10
C LYS A 1 -23.11 -14.78 -9.75
N HIS A 2 -23.78 -15.87 -10.11
CA HIS A 2 -23.18 -17.20 -9.97
C HIS A 2 -21.98 -17.30 -10.92
N PHE A 3 -20.89 -17.89 -10.44
CA PHE A 3 -19.72 -18.16 -11.27
C PHE A 3 -20.11 -19.08 -12.44
N SER A 4 -19.69 -18.72 -13.66
CA SER A 4 -19.90 -19.50 -14.88
C SER A 4 -18.57 -19.87 -15.50
N SER A 5 -18.53 -20.98 -16.25
CA SER A 5 -17.34 -21.42 -16.99
C SER A 5 -16.83 -20.44 -18.05
N GLU A 6 -17.66 -19.46 -18.41
CA GLU A 6 -17.36 -18.34 -19.30
C GLU A 6 -16.55 -17.22 -18.63
N ASP A 7 -16.49 -17.19 -17.29
CA ASP A 7 -15.71 -16.19 -16.54
C ASP A 7 -14.20 -16.56 -16.50
N LEU A 8 -13.77 -17.68 -17.11
CA LEU A 8 -12.37 -18.13 -17.18
C LEU A 8 -11.70 -17.81 -18.53
N PRO A 9 -10.42 -17.37 -18.54
CA PRO A 9 -9.66 -17.13 -19.77
C PRO A 9 -9.64 -18.33 -20.73
N GLU A 10 -9.79 -18.07 -22.03
CA GLU A 10 -9.86 -19.11 -23.06
C GLU A 10 -8.57 -19.94 -23.21
N HIS A 11 -7.42 -19.38 -22.85
CA HIS A 11 -6.10 -19.99 -23.04
C HIS A 11 -5.56 -20.74 -21.81
N LEU A 12 -6.40 -21.03 -20.82
CA LEU A 12 -6.01 -21.80 -19.64
C LEU A 12 -5.79 -23.28 -19.98
N ASP A 13 -4.73 -23.86 -19.41
CA ASP A 13 -4.50 -25.31 -19.47
C ASP A 13 -5.76 -26.07 -19.01
N PRO A 14 -6.20 -27.11 -19.75
CA PRO A 14 -7.44 -27.83 -19.45
C PRO A 14 -7.49 -28.40 -18.02
N THR A 15 -6.34 -28.80 -17.48
CA THR A 15 -6.20 -29.40 -16.15
C THR A 15 -6.39 -28.36 -15.05
N ILE A 16 -5.80 -27.19 -15.25
CA ILE A 16 -5.94 -26.03 -14.35
C ILE A 16 -7.38 -25.51 -14.43
N ARG A 17 -7.96 -25.43 -15.63
CA ARG A 17 -9.36 -25.02 -15.84
C ARG A 17 -10.32 -25.93 -15.09
N ALA A 18 -10.17 -27.24 -15.20
CA ALA A 18 -11.01 -28.20 -14.49
C ALA A 18 -10.91 -28.06 -12.96
N SER A 19 -9.69 -27.86 -12.45
CA SER A 19 -9.44 -27.67 -11.01
C SER A 19 -10.08 -26.39 -10.46
N ILE A 20 -10.03 -25.29 -11.22
CA ILE A 20 -10.65 -24.02 -10.85
C ILE A 20 -12.18 -24.12 -10.91
N LEU A 21 -12.74 -24.74 -11.95
CA LEU A 21 -14.19 -24.95 -12.06
C LEU A 21 -14.72 -25.78 -10.89
N GLN A 22 -14.03 -26.85 -10.52
CA GLN A 22 -14.40 -27.70 -9.39
C GLN A 22 -14.31 -26.95 -8.05
N GLY A 23 -13.34 -26.06 -7.89
CA GLY A 23 -13.17 -25.25 -6.66
C GLY A 23 -14.14 -24.08 -6.54
N LEU A 24 -14.69 -23.60 -7.66
CA LEU A 24 -15.57 -22.42 -7.72
C LEU A 24 -17.03 -22.77 -8.00
N GLU A 25 -17.37 -24.04 -8.17
CA GLU A 25 -18.74 -24.51 -8.36
C GLU A 25 -19.60 -24.15 -7.13
N GLY A 26 -20.66 -23.36 -7.34
CA GLY A 26 -21.49 -22.83 -6.25
C GLY A 26 -20.97 -21.55 -5.59
N SER A 27 -19.81 -21.02 -6.01
CA SER A 27 -19.32 -19.73 -5.50
C SER A 27 -20.16 -18.56 -6.01
N VAL A 28 -20.36 -17.57 -5.13
CA VAL A 28 -21.07 -16.32 -5.46
C VAL A 28 -20.04 -15.27 -5.86
N GLY A 29 -20.05 -14.88 -7.13
CA GLY A 29 -19.29 -13.73 -7.61
C GLY A 29 -19.96 -12.42 -7.19
N ILE A 30 -19.23 -11.56 -6.49
CA ILE A 30 -19.67 -10.21 -6.15
C ILE A 30 -19.22 -9.27 -7.27
N ASN A 31 -20.17 -8.57 -7.91
CA ASN A 31 -19.87 -7.49 -8.83
C ASN A 31 -20.07 -6.16 -8.09
N VAL A 32 -19.02 -5.36 -8.01
CA VAL A 32 -19.03 -4.07 -7.32
C VAL A 32 -19.11 -2.96 -8.38
N ASN A 33 -20.13 -2.12 -8.27
CA ASN A 33 -20.31 -0.96 -9.13
C ASN A 33 -20.02 0.34 -8.38
N THR A 34 -19.37 1.29 -9.04
CA THR A 34 -19.26 2.67 -8.56
C THR A 34 -20.38 3.53 -9.17
N ILE A 35 -20.87 4.51 -8.40
CA ILE A 35 -21.94 5.40 -8.85
C ILE A 35 -21.35 6.79 -9.12
N ARG A 36 -21.56 7.31 -10.33
CA ARG A 36 -21.06 8.61 -10.78
C ARG A 36 -22.20 9.56 -11.12
N GLN A 37 -22.06 10.83 -10.74
CA GLN A 37 -22.98 11.90 -11.10
C GLN A 37 -22.77 12.27 -12.58
N THR A 38 -23.85 12.36 -13.36
CA THR A 38 -23.77 12.90 -14.72
C THR A 38 -23.83 14.43 -14.68
N TYR A 39 -23.29 15.07 -15.70
CA TYR A 39 -23.31 16.52 -15.85
C TYR A 39 -23.86 16.88 -17.24
N ASN A 40 -24.73 17.89 -17.27
CA ASN A 40 -25.22 18.48 -18.50
C ASN A 40 -24.08 19.25 -19.20
N PRO A 41 -24.22 19.59 -20.50
CA PRO A 41 -23.20 20.36 -21.22
C PRO A 41 -22.87 21.73 -20.59
N ASP A 42 -23.80 22.29 -19.81
CA ASP A 42 -23.63 23.55 -19.07
C ASP A 42 -22.92 23.39 -17.70
N GLY A 43 -22.52 22.16 -17.35
CA GLY A 43 -21.84 21.84 -16.09
C GLY A 43 -22.78 21.65 -14.90
N THR A 44 -24.09 21.75 -15.06
CA THR A 44 -25.05 21.46 -13.99
C THR A 44 -25.19 19.94 -13.75
N PRO A 45 -25.45 19.48 -12.52
CA PRO A 45 -25.70 18.06 -12.26
C PRO A 45 -26.89 17.56 -13.09
N GLY A 46 -26.67 16.51 -13.87
CA GLY A 46 -27.72 15.83 -14.63
C GLY A 46 -28.74 15.13 -13.73
N ALA A 47 -29.90 14.82 -14.29
CA ALA A 47 -31.02 14.21 -13.55
C ALA A 47 -30.75 12.75 -13.11
N HIS A 48 -29.72 12.11 -13.66
CA HIS A 48 -29.44 10.69 -13.45
C HIS A 48 -27.99 10.44 -13.00
N LYS A 49 -27.80 9.34 -12.29
CA LYS A 49 -26.47 8.79 -11.99
C LYS A 49 -26.22 7.57 -12.86
N VAL A 50 -24.95 7.31 -13.16
CA VAL A 50 -24.54 6.13 -13.93
C VAL A 50 -23.76 5.21 -13.02
N ALA A 51 -24.05 3.91 -13.11
CA ALA A 51 -23.31 2.87 -12.43
C ALA A 51 -22.28 2.24 -13.38
N TRP A 52 -21.04 2.09 -12.92
CA TRP A 52 -19.96 1.48 -13.69
C TRP A 52 -19.32 0.33 -12.92
N PRO A 53 -18.97 -0.78 -13.59
CA PRO A 53 -18.21 -1.85 -12.95
C PRO A 53 -16.84 -1.34 -12.46
N LEU A 54 -16.55 -1.52 -11.18
CA LEU A 54 -15.29 -1.11 -10.54
C LEU A 54 -14.09 -1.66 -11.31
N ASN A 55 -14.14 -2.94 -11.69
CA ASN A 55 -13.01 -3.62 -12.33
C ASN A 55 -12.71 -3.12 -13.75
N GLU A 56 -13.72 -2.59 -14.46
CA GLU A 56 -13.60 -2.20 -15.86
C GLU A 56 -13.34 -0.71 -16.04
N ARG A 57 -13.94 0.14 -15.20
CA ARG A 57 -14.02 1.59 -15.46
C ARG A 57 -13.27 2.46 -14.45
N GLU A 58 -12.84 1.90 -13.32
CA GLU A 58 -12.11 2.65 -12.30
C GLU A 58 -10.59 2.53 -12.47
N SER A 59 -9.86 3.50 -11.92
CA SER A 59 -8.41 3.46 -11.89
C SER A 59 -7.91 2.32 -11.00
N GLU A 60 -6.68 1.88 -11.26
CA GLU A 60 -6.00 0.87 -10.44
C GLU A 60 -5.89 1.28 -8.96
N GLY A 61 -5.71 2.58 -8.69
CA GLY A 61 -5.67 3.10 -7.32
C GLY A 61 -7.03 3.00 -6.61
N THR A 62 -8.14 3.28 -7.31
CA THR A 62 -9.48 3.10 -6.73
C THR A 62 -9.75 1.63 -6.42
N LYS A 63 -9.38 0.72 -7.33
CA LYS A 63 -9.55 -0.73 -7.13
C LYS A 63 -8.75 -1.22 -5.92
N LYS A 64 -7.47 -0.82 -5.82
CA LYS A 64 -6.62 -1.17 -4.67
C LYS A 64 -7.18 -0.61 -3.36
N ALA A 65 -7.62 0.65 -3.34
CA ALA A 65 -8.19 1.28 -2.15
C ALA A 65 -9.44 0.54 -1.68
N PHE A 66 -10.31 0.15 -2.62
CA PHE A 66 -11.49 -0.66 -2.31
C PHE A 66 -11.10 -2.02 -1.75
N SER A 67 -10.19 -2.75 -2.40
CA SER A 67 -9.72 -4.06 -1.93
C SER A 67 -9.07 -4.01 -0.55
N LEU A 68 -8.31 -2.95 -0.24
CA LEU A 68 -7.67 -2.76 1.07
C LEU A 68 -8.67 -2.33 2.14
N SER A 69 -9.76 -1.65 1.77
CA SER A 69 -10.76 -1.16 2.74
C SER A 69 -11.42 -2.28 3.54
N GLY A 70 -11.68 -3.44 2.93
CA GLY A 70 -12.28 -4.60 3.60
C GLY A 70 -11.45 -5.09 4.78
N PRO A 71 -10.20 -5.54 4.57
CA PRO A 71 -9.30 -5.95 5.64
C PRO A 71 -9.05 -4.87 6.70
N VAL A 72 -8.89 -3.61 6.29
CA VAL A 72 -8.70 -2.47 7.22
C VAL A 72 -9.91 -2.32 8.14
N LEU A 73 -11.11 -2.23 7.58
CA LEU A 73 -12.34 -2.07 8.36
C LEU A 73 -12.60 -3.29 9.25
N TYR A 74 -12.42 -4.50 8.71
CA TYR A 74 -12.60 -5.73 9.48
C TYR A 74 -11.68 -5.74 10.71
N THR A 75 -10.40 -5.39 10.54
CA THR A 75 -9.42 -5.39 11.62
C THR A 75 -9.70 -4.30 12.66
N LEU A 76 -10.10 -3.10 12.24
CA LEU A 76 -10.49 -2.04 13.17
C LEU A 76 -11.75 -2.38 13.97
N LEU A 77 -12.72 -3.06 13.35
CA LEU A 77 -13.99 -3.43 13.99
C LEU A 77 -13.91 -4.65 14.89
N ASN A 78 -12.95 -5.55 14.68
CA ASN A 78 -12.83 -6.80 15.41
C ASN A 78 -11.53 -6.91 16.25
N GLY A 79 -10.63 -5.93 16.15
CA GLY A 79 -9.29 -6.02 16.72
C GLY A 79 -8.37 -6.95 15.90
N GLY A 80 -7.20 -7.26 16.45
CA GLY A 80 -6.22 -8.15 15.83
C GLY A 80 -5.10 -7.42 15.10
N ILE A 81 -4.44 -8.11 14.17
CA ILE A 81 -3.26 -7.60 13.45
C ILE A 81 -3.51 -7.72 11.95
N LEU A 82 -3.38 -6.60 11.24
CA LEU A 82 -3.33 -6.55 9.79
C LEU A 82 -1.89 -6.38 9.34
N VAL A 83 -1.40 -7.32 8.53
CA VAL A 83 -0.07 -7.26 7.92
C VAL A 83 -0.22 -6.96 6.43
N VAL A 84 0.45 -5.91 5.94
CA VAL A 84 0.36 -5.48 4.54
C VAL A 84 1.75 -5.23 3.99
N ASP A 85 2.13 -5.98 2.97
CA ASP A 85 3.32 -5.66 2.19
C ASP A 85 3.00 -4.61 1.12
N GLU A 86 3.94 -3.72 0.85
CA GLU A 86 3.82 -2.56 -0.06
C GLU A 86 2.44 -1.88 0.04
N ILE A 87 2.13 -1.31 1.20
CA ILE A 87 0.80 -0.75 1.47
C ILE A 87 0.41 0.37 0.51
N GLU A 88 1.40 1.11 0.00
CA GLU A 88 1.29 2.19 -0.96
C GLU A 88 1.13 1.73 -2.40
N ALA A 89 1.30 0.43 -2.71
CA ALA A 89 1.30 -0.05 -4.09
C ALA A 89 0.02 0.39 -4.82
N LYS A 90 0.18 1.29 -5.81
CA LYS A 90 -0.91 1.94 -6.59
C LYS A 90 -1.80 2.92 -5.81
N LEU A 91 -1.51 3.22 -4.55
CA LEU A 91 -2.21 4.22 -3.75
C LEU A 91 -1.43 5.53 -3.69
N HIS A 92 -2.16 6.64 -3.65
CA HIS A 92 -1.57 7.93 -3.34
C HIS A 92 -1.23 7.98 -1.84
N THR A 93 -0.05 8.52 -1.47
CA THR A 93 0.45 8.65 -0.09
C THR A 93 -0.62 9.05 0.92
N LYS A 94 -1.37 10.13 0.64
CA LYS A 94 -2.48 10.61 1.49
C LYS A 94 -3.52 9.54 1.88
N ILE A 95 -3.83 8.59 0.99
CA ILE A 95 -4.76 7.49 1.29
C ILE A 95 -4.10 6.55 2.30
N THR A 96 -2.85 6.16 2.05
CA THR A 96 -2.06 5.34 2.98
C THR A 96 -1.90 6.00 4.34
N SER A 97 -1.54 7.29 4.39
CA SER A 97 -1.46 8.06 5.64
C SER A 97 -2.79 8.09 6.37
N LYS A 98 -3.91 8.21 5.63
CA LYS A 98 -5.24 8.16 6.24
C LYS A 98 -5.52 6.80 6.86
N ILE A 99 -5.19 5.70 6.19
CA ILE A 99 -5.33 4.34 6.73
C ILE A 99 -4.52 4.21 8.02
N VAL A 100 -3.25 4.60 8.01
CA VAL A 100 -2.38 4.57 9.21
C VAL A 100 -3.01 5.39 10.35
N SER A 101 -3.55 6.58 10.06
CA SER A 101 -4.20 7.42 11.08
C SER A 101 -5.42 6.77 11.74
N LEU A 102 -6.14 5.89 11.03
CA LEU A 102 -7.28 5.16 11.60
C LEU A 102 -6.84 4.18 12.68
N PHE A 103 -5.69 3.51 12.49
CA PHE A 103 -5.11 2.61 13.49
C PHE A 103 -4.48 3.35 14.67
N LEU A 104 -3.97 4.57 14.45
CA LEU A 104 -3.34 5.37 15.51
C LEU A 104 -4.34 6.10 16.42
N SER A 105 -5.60 6.24 16.01
CA SER A 105 -6.61 7.02 16.74
C SER A 105 -7.50 6.12 17.59
N GLU A 106 -7.56 6.38 18.89
CA GLU A 106 -8.42 5.64 19.84
C GLU A 106 -9.91 5.71 19.48
N SER A 107 -10.36 6.80 18.87
CA SER A 107 -11.75 6.98 18.45
C SER A 107 -12.15 6.05 17.31
N THR A 108 -11.23 5.72 16.41
CA THR A 108 -11.45 4.86 15.24
C THR A 108 -10.95 3.43 15.46
N ASN A 109 -10.07 3.23 16.46
CA ASN A 109 -9.50 1.94 16.82
C ASN A 109 -9.70 1.61 18.32
N PRO A 110 -10.97 1.51 18.79
CA PRO A 110 -11.26 1.26 20.20
C PRO A 110 -10.82 -0.14 20.68
N LEU A 111 -10.61 -1.08 19.75
CA LEU A 111 -10.18 -2.44 20.04
C LEU A 111 -8.66 -2.65 19.95
N GLN A 112 -7.89 -1.56 19.83
CA GLN A 112 -6.42 -1.59 19.80
C GLN A 112 -5.84 -2.53 18.74
N ALA A 113 -6.48 -2.56 17.56
CA ALA A 113 -5.99 -3.31 16.42
C ALA A 113 -4.63 -2.77 15.95
N GLN A 114 -3.80 -3.64 15.38
CA GLN A 114 -2.45 -3.31 14.95
C GLN A 114 -2.33 -3.37 13.43
N LEU A 115 -1.59 -2.43 12.86
CA LEU A 115 -1.20 -2.43 11.46
C LEU A 115 0.32 -2.57 11.39
N LEU A 116 0.79 -3.65 10.79
CA LEU A 116 2.19 -3.86 10.42
C LEU A 116 2.30 -3.76 8.90
N PHE A 117 3.16 -2.88 8.40
CA PHE A 117 3.29 -2.70 6.97
C PHE A 117 4.72 -2.39 6.53
N ALA A 118 5.03 -2.75 5.29
CA ALA A 118 6.22 -2.32 4.57
C ALA A 118 5.84 -1.28 3.51
N THR A 119 6.78 -0.38 3.21
CA THR A 119 6.59 0.72 2.24
C THR A 119 7.94 1.20 1.70
N HIS A 120 7.93 1.63 0.45
CA HIS A 120 8.99 2.39 -0.21
C HIS A 120 8.66 3.90 -0.29
N ASP A 121 7.42 4.31 0.04
CA ASP A 121 7.03 5.72 0.07
C ASP A 121 7.59 6.44 1.30
N THR A 122 8.63 7.25 1.08
CA THR A 122 9.32 8.02 2.11
C THR A 122 8.47 9.13 2.72
N ASN A 123 7.48 9.64 1.99
CA ASN A 123 6.62 10.72 2.47
C ASN A 123 5.84 10.29 3.73
N LEU A 124 5.58 8.99 3.91
CA LEU A 124 4.91 8.45 5.09
C LEU A 124 5.68 8.72 6.39
N LEU A 125 7.00 8.93 6.35
CA LEU A 125 7.80 9.28 7.53
C LEU A 125 7.35 10.60 8.17
N ASN A 126 6.82 11.52 7.36
CA ASN A 126 6.35 12.84 7.79
C ASN A 126 4.81 12.98 7.75
N GLU A 127 4.16 12.36 6.78
CA GLU A 127 2.69 12.43 6.61
C GLU A 127 1.93 11.63 7.67
N THR A 128 2.61 10.75 8.41
CA THR A 128 2.01 9.96 9.50
C THR A 128 2.57 10.37 10.86
N ALA A 129 1.70 10.36 11.87
CA ALA A 129 2.07 10.64 13.26
C ALA A 129 2.74 9.43 13.96
N LEU A 130 3.62 8.72 13.25
CA LEU A 130 4.34 7.57 13.80
C LEU A 130 5.44 8.03 14.76
N ARG A 131 5.52 7.37 15.91
CA ARG A 131 6.63 7.54 16.85
C ARG A 131 7.88 6.84 16.31
N ARG A 132 9.06 7.25 16.81
CA ARG A 132 10.35 6.69 16.37
C ARG A 132 10.50 5.18 16.66
N ASP A 133 9.84 4.67 17.69
CA ASP A 133 9.81 3.25 18.06
C ASP A 133 8.87 2.42 17.16
N GLN A 134 8.10 3.08 16.30
CA GLN A 134 7.18 2.46 15.34
C GLN A 134 7.70 2.52 13.90
N ILE A 135 8.87 3.12 13.69
CA ILE A 135 9.52 3.23 12.38
C ILE A 135 10.76 2.34 12.42
N TYR A 136 10.84 1.38 11.49
CA TYR A 136 11.96 0.47 11.34
C TYR A 136 12.53 0.62 9.94
N PHE A 137 13.86 0.64 9.86
CA PHE A 137 14.59 0.59 8.60
C PHE A 137 15.14 -0.81 8.41
N VAL A 138 15.18 -1.23 7.15
CA VAL A 138 15.77 -2.50 6.72
C VAL A 138 16.93 -2.15 5.80
N ASP A 139 18.14 -2.58 6.18
CA ASP A 139 19.36 -2.33 5.41
C ASP A 139 20.08 -3.66 5.13
N ARG A 140 20.93 -3.68 4.10
CA ARG A 140 21.87 -4.79 3.88
C ARG A 140 23.27 -4.32 4.24
N ASN A 141 23.92 -5.04 5.13
CA ASN A 141 25.29 -4.71 5.50
C ASN A 141 26.30 -5.18 4.43
N GLN A 142 27.58 -4.88 4.65
CA GLN A 142 28.66 -5.21 3.70
C GLN A 142 28.85 -6.73 3.46
N LEU A 143 28.27 -7.57 4.32
CA LEU A 143 28.27 -9.03 4.18
C LEU A 143 26.95 -9.55 3.58
N GLU A 144 26.15 -8.67 2.98
CA GLU A 144 24.83 -8.94 2.41
C GLU A 144 23.78 -9.44 3.41
N ALA A 145 24.07 -9.38 4.71
CA ALA A 145 23.11 -9.75 5.74
C ALA A 145 22.11 -8.60 5.98
N THR A 146 20.84 -8.96 6.19
CA THR A 146 19.78 -8.01 6.50
C THR A 146 19.87 -7.55 7.96
N GLU A 147 19.92 -6.24 8.16
CA GLU A 147 19.85 -5.60 9.46
C GLU A 147 18.53 -4.82 9.56
N ILE A 148 17.85 -4.95 10.70
CA ILE A 148 16.61 -4.24 11.00
C ILE A 148 16.81 -3.47 12.30
N TYR A 149 16.51 -2.18 12.31
CA TYR A 149 16.64 -1.32 13.48
C TYR A 149 15.57 -0.25 13.51
N SER A 150 15.15 0.17 14.70
CA SER A 150 14.18 1.24 14.85
C SER A 150 14.84 2.61 14.70
N LEU A 151 14.07 3.62 14.28
CA LEU A 151 14.53 5.01 14.32
C LEU A 151 14.84 5.45 15.76
N SER A 152 14.23 4.82 16.76
CA SER A 152 14.48 5.13 18.18
C SER A 152 15.84 4.64 18.70
N ASP A 153 16.41 3.62 18.05
CA ASP A 153 17.74 3.09 18.34
C ASP A 153 18.84 3.93 17.68
N PHE A 154 18.47 4.73 16.67
CA PHE A 154 19.41 5.57 15.95
C PHE A 154 20.02 6.65 16.85
N LYS A 155 21.35 6.65 16.91
CA LYS A 155 22.16 7.67 17.60
C LYS A 155 23.11 8.32 16.61
N TYR A 156 23.13 9.64 16.60
CA TYR A 156 24.13 10.41 15.87
C TYR A 156 25.53 10.17 16.42
N PHE A 157 26.57 10.46 15.62
CA PHE A 157 27.97 10.31 16.02
C PHE A 157 28.33 11.07 17.31
N ASN A 158 27.63 12.17 17.60
CA ASN A 158 27.77 12.94 18.84
C ASN A 158 26.99 12.36 20.04
N GLY A 159 26.44 11.15 19.91
CA GLY A 159 25.66 10.46 20.95
C GLY A 159 24.20 10.93 21.08
N ASN A 160 23.79 11.98 20.37
CA ASN A 160 22.43 12.50 20.45
C ASN A 160 21.43 11.60 19.71
N LYS A 161 20.21 11.53 20.23
CA LYS A 161 19.07 10.88 19.55
C LYS A 161 18.39 11.85 18.60
N GLU A 162 17.69 11.30 17.61
CA GLU A 162 16.88 12.11 16.70
C GLU A 162 15.79 12.88 17.44
N ARG A 163 15.60 14.18 17.16
CA ARG A 163 14.56 14.95 17.84
C ARG A 163 13.18 14.69 17.23
N PRO A 164 12.10 14.63 18.03
CA PRO A 164 10.76 14.34 17.51
C PRO A 164 10.24 15.33 16.46
N ASP A 165 10.69 16.58 16.49
CA ASP A 165 10.33 17.70 15.61
C ASP A 165 11.14 17.77 14.31
N THR A 166 11.94 16.74 14.02
CA THR A 166 12.78 16.70 12.82
C THR A 166 12.00 16.21 11.61
N ASP A 167 12.30 16.78 10.45
CA ASP A 167 11.88 16.28 9.14
C ASP A 167 12.56 14.93 8.86
N LYS A 168 11.86 13.83 9.14
CA LYS A 168 12.40 12.47 9.08
C LYS A 168 12.64 12.03 7.64
N GLU A 169 11.77 12.42 6.72
CA GLU A 169 11.95 12.12 5.30
C GLU A 169 13.23 12.75 4.75
N LYS A 170 13.42 14.05 4.99
CA LYS A 170 14.63 14.74 4.54
C LYS A 170 15.89 14.06 5.09
N ARG A 171 15.88 13.69 6.36
CA ARG A 171 17.01 12.99 7.00
C ARG A 171 17.27 11.62 6.39
N TYR A 172 16.22 10.88 6.07
CA TYR A 172 16.31 9.61 5.36
C TYR A 172 16.93 9.82 3.98
N LEU A 173 16.41 10.75 3.16
CA LEU A 173 16.92 11.04 1.81
C LEU A 173 18.36 11.57 1.81
N GLU A 174 18.79 12.27 2.87
CA GLU A 174 20.19 12.67 3.09
C GLU A 174 21.11 11.48 3.46
N GLY A 175 20.58 10.26 3.56
CA GLY A 175 21.34 9.05 3.91
C GLY A 175 21.65 8.91 5.39
N ARG A 176 21.11 9.77 6.26
CA ARG A 176 21.50 9.81 7.67
C ARG A 176 21.06 8.58 8.44
N TYR A 177 19.95 7.96 8.06
CA TYR A 177 19.46 6.74 8.70
C TYR A 177 19.99 5.48 8.04
N LYS A 178 20.92 5.58 7.06
CA LYS A 178 21.27 4.49 6.14
C LYS A 178 20.03 3.95 5.42
N ALA A 179 20.07 2.72 4.90
CA ALA A 179 18.96 2.08 4.17
C ALA A 179 18.47 2.81 2.90
N VAL A 180 19.16 3.87 2.45
CA VAL A 180 18.86 4.53 1.18
C VAL A 180 19.41 3.66 0.03
N PRO A 181 18.65 3.46 -1.06
CA PRO A 181 19.11 2.69 -2.21
C PRO A 181 20.44 3.22 -2.76
N ILE A 182 21.43 2.32 -2.91
CA ILE A 182 22.67 2.61 -3.63
C ILE A 182 22.35 2.47 -5.12
N ILE A 183 22.23 3.59 -5.81
CA ILE A 183 22.14 3.62 -7.26
C ILE A 183 23.57 3.70 -7.77
N GLU A 184 24.12 2.57 -8.23
CA GLU A 184 25.38 2.59 -8.97
C GLU A 184 25.25 3.50 -10.19
N ASP A 185 26.32 4.21 -10.54
CA ASP A 185 26.30 5.14 -11.66
C ASP A 185 26.05 4.40 -12.97
N MET A 186 24.78 4.42 -13.39
CA MET A 186 24.33 3.85 -14.65
C MET A 186 25.09 4.46 -15.84
N THR A 187 25.57 5.69 -15.72
CA THR A 187 26.38 6.35 -16.76
C THR A 187 27.68 5.59 -16.99
N THR A 188 28.35 5.17 -15.90
CA THR A 188 29.58 4.37 -15.98
C THR A 188 29.31 2.99 -16.58
N PHE A 189 28.21 2.33 -16.19
CA PHE A 189 27.80 1.04 -16.76
C PHE A 189 27.50 1.14 -18.27
N ILE A 190 26.72 2.15 -18.68
CA ILE A 190 26.35 2.39 -20.09
C ILE A 190 27.61 2.70 -20.90
N ASN A 191 28.50 3.56 -20.42
CA ASN A 191 29.72 3.93 -21.14
C ASN A 191 30.69 2.75 -21.33
N GLN A 192 30.68 1.75 -20.43
CA GLN A 192 31.51 0.55 -20.55
C GLN A 192 30.95 -0.48 -21.53
N HIS A 193 29.64 -0.46 -21.81
CA HIS A 193 28.96 -1.47 -22.64
C HIS A 193 28.39 -0.90 -23.95
N ALA A 194 28.48 0.41 -24.15
CA ALA A 194 28.25 1.06 -25.43
C ALA A 194 29.48 0.89 -26.33
N HIS A 195 29.65 -0.32 -26.88
CA HIS A 195 30.53 -0.63 -28.00
C HIS A 195 29.76 -1.29 -29.12
#